data_AF-A0A6G6W7N0-F1
#
_entry.id   AF-A0A6G6W7N0-F1
#
_cell.length_a   1.000
_cell.length_b   1.000
_cell.length_c   1.000
_cell.angle_alpha   90.00
_cell.angle_beta   90.00
_cell.angle_gamma   90.00
#
_symmetry.space_group_name_H-M   'P 1'
#
loop_
_entity.id
_entity.type
_entity.pdbx_description
1 polymer ?
#
loop_
_entity_poly.entity_id
_entity_poly.type
_entity_poly.pdbx_seq_one_letter_code
_entity_poly.pdbx_strand_id
1 'polypeptide(L)'
;MAQDDDLGSKSVLWGYLSGIIVAAFIAIPLSAAFAFATHPNTQQLFSGRLSDATRGGYIAFWWLATLLLVALPFLVGFSVAKLSGRTLAIVGGIIGVFVVAILIVGQTFVF
;
A
#
# COMPACT_ATOMS: atom_id res chain seq x y z
N MET A 1 -3.85 -6.53 36.97
CA MET A 1 -3.17 -5.21 36.82
C MET A 1 -1.80 -5.37 36.19
N ALA A 2 -0.77 -5.92 36.85
CA ALA A 2 0.56 -6.06 36.21
C ALA A 2 0.59 -6.99 34.96
N GLN A 3 -0.27 -8.01 34.93
CA GLN A 3 -0.32 -8.95 33.80
C GLN A 3 -1.04 -8.41 32.56
N ASP A 4 -1.97 -7.48 32.75
CA ASP A 4 -2.74 -6.86 31.65
C ASP A 4 -1.88 -5.81 30.91
N ASP A 5 -1.04 -5.08 31.64
CA ASP A 5 -0.08 -4.12 31.08
C ASP A 5 1.00 -4.79 30.21
N ASP A 6 1.46 -5.99 30.62
CA ASP A 6 2.45 -6.78 29.86
C ASP A 6 1.89 -7.29 28.52
N LEU A 7 0.63 -7.74 28.52
CA LEU A 7 -0.04 -8.20 27.29
C LEU A 7 -0.26 -7.06 26.28
N GLY A 8 -0.64 -5.87 26.77
CA GLY A 8 -0.78 -4.67 25.93
C GLY A 8 0.54 -4.17 25.35
N SER A 9 1.63 -4.23 26.14
CA SER A 9 2.97 -3.88 25.67
C SER A 9 3.47 -4.82 24.57
N LYS A 10 3.26 -6.13 24.75
CA LYS A 10 3.64 -7.16 23.76
C LYS A 10 2.86 -7.00 22.46
N SER A 11 1.55 -6.77 22.50
CA SER A 11 0.75 -6.61 21.27
C SER A 11 1.21 -5.40 20.45
N VAL A 12 1.55 -4.30 21.11
CA VAL A 12 2.10 -3.10 20.45
C VAL A 12 3.47 -3.39 19.82
N LEU A 13 4.36 -4.10 20.51
CA LEU A 13 5.66 -4.52 19.97
C LEU A 13 5.50 -5.41 18.72
N TRP A 14 4.59 -6.38 18.77
CA TRP A 14 4.26 -7.24 17.63
C TRP A 14 3.66 -6.44 16.47
N GLY A 15 2.87 -5.41 16.77
CA GLY A 15 2.40 -4.43 15.80
C GLY A 15 3.55 -3.76 15.05
N TYR A 16 4.49 -3.15 15.76
CA TYR A 16 5.66 -2.52 15.15
C TYR A 16 6.50 -3.50 14.33
N LEU A 17 6.78 -4.69 14.87
CA LEU A 17 7.59 -5.70 14.18
C LEU A 17 6.91 -6.15 12.88
N SER A 18 5.59 -6.39 12.92
CA SER A 18 4.84 -6.76 11.71
C SER A 18 4.88 -5.65 10.65
N GLY A 19 4.77 -4.39 11.06
CA GLY A 19 4.91 -3.25 10.14
C GLY A 19 6.30 -3.16 9.51
N ILE A 20 7.37 -3.34 10.30
CA ILE A 20 8.76 -3.36 9.80
C ILE A 20 8.96 -4.49 8.78
N ILE A 21 8.45 -5.69 9.08
CA ILE A 21 8.53 -6.83 8.18
C ILE A 21 7.81 -6.51 6.86
N VAL A 22 6.58 -5.98 6.92
CA VAL A 22 5.84 -5.58 5.73
C VAL A 22 6.62 -4.54 4.93
N ALA A 23 7.17 -3.51 5.58
CA ALA A 23 7.99 -2.48 4.94
C ALA A 23 9.18 -3.09 4.19
N ALA A 24 9.86 -4.07 4.78
CA ALA A 24 10.97 -4.78 4.14
C ALA A 24 10.50 -5.56 2.89
N PHE A 25 9.39 -6.31 2.99
CA PHE A 25 8.85 -7.07 1.87
C PHE A 25 8.41 -6.20 0.70
N ILE A 26 7.83 -5.03 0.98
CA ILE A 26 7.33 -4.14 -0.06
C ILE A 26 8.38 -3.16 -0.58
N ALA A 27 9.60 -3.14 -0.04
CA ALA A 27 10.61 -2.14 -0.39
C ALA A 27 10.88 -2.10 -1.90
N ILE A 28 11.01 -3.28 -2.53
CA ILE A 28 11.22 -3.40 -3.97
C ILE A 28 10.02 -2.85 -4.76
N PRO A 29 8.78 -3.36 -4.61
CA PRO A 29 7.66 -2.82 -5.38
C PRO A 29 7.35 -1.35 -5.06
N LEU A 30 7.59 -0.88 -3.83
CA LEU A 30 7.43 0.52 -3.46
C LEU A 30 8.40 1.42 -4.23
N SER A 31 9.68 1.04 -4.27
CA SER A 31 10.68 1.80 -5.02
C SER A 31 10.36 1.89 -6.52
N ALA A 32 9.89 0.79 -7.13
CA ALA A 32 9.47 0.77 -8.52
C ALA A 32 8.25 1.67 -8.76
N ALA A 33 7.19 1.53 -7.94
CA ALA A 33 5.99 2.35 -8.06
C ALA A 33 6.30 3.84 -7.93
N PHE A 34 7.13 4.21 -6.95
CA PHE A 34 7.56 5.59 -6.74
C PHE A 34 8.39 6.12 -7.92
N ALA A 35 9.33 5.33 -8.45
CA ALA A 35 10.12 5.70 -9.60
C ALA A 35 9.24 5.95 -10.83
N PHE A 36 8.25 5.10 -11.09
CA PHE A 36 7.31 5.26 -12.20
C PHE A 36 6.39 6.46 -12.05
N ALA A 37 5.96 6.75 -10.82
CA ALA A 37 5.13 7.92 -10.50
C ALA A 37 5.88 9.26 -10.71
N THR A 38 7.18 9.28 -10.44
CA THR A 38 8.01 10.50 -10.49
C THR A 38 8.73 10.71 -11.82
N HIS A 39 8.96 9.64 -12.60
CA HIS A 39 9.65 9.68 -13.88
C HIS A 39 8.71 9.20 -14.99
N PRO A 40 7.85 10.06 -15.55
CA PRO A 40 6.81 9.62 -16.50
C PRO A 40 7.37 9.08 -17.82
N ASN A 41 8.63 9.33 -18.14
CA ASN A 41 9.28 8.75 -19.32
C ASN A 41 9.46 7.22 -19.18
N THR A 42 9.37 6.67 -17.96
CA THR A 42 9.37 5.22 -17.72
C THR A 42 8.19 4.49 -18.36
N GLN A 43 7.14 5.22 -18.78
CA GLN A 43 6.05 4.69 -19.62
C GLN A 43 6.58 3.99 -20.88
N GLN A 44 7.73 4.40 -21.40
CA GLN A 44 8.37 3.79 -22.58
C GLN A 44 8.88 2.37 -22.34
N LEU A 45 9.16 1.99 -21.08
CA LEU A 45 9.60 0.65 -20.70
C LEU A 45 8.53 -0.42 -20.96
N PHE A 46 7.29 -0.01 -21.18
CA PHE A 46 6.16 -0.90 -21.45
C PHE A 46 5.89 -1.08 -22.96
N SER A 47 6.85 -0.72 -23.82
CA SER A 47 6.94 -1.10 -25.25
C SER A 47 5.62 -1.03 -26.04
N GLY A 48 4.89 0.09 -25.93
CA GLY A 48 3.64 0.33 -26.68
C GLY A 48 2.37 -0.21 -26.02
N ARG A 49 2.45 -1.02 -24.95
CA ARG A 49 1.27 -1.40 -24.14
C ARG A 49 0.54 -0.18 -23.56
N LEU A 50 1.27 0.92 -23.42
CA LEU A 50 0.82 2.19 -22.88
C LEU A 50 0.81 3.29 -23.95
N SER A 51 0.76 2.97 -25.25
CA SER A 51 0.76 3.99 -26.31
C SER A 51 -0.42 4.95 -26.19
N ASP A 52 -1.56 4.42 -25.72
CA ASP A 52 -2.83 5.14 -25.63
C ASP A 52 -3.09 5.66 -24.21
N ALA A 53 -2.27 5.23 -23.25
CA ALA A 53 -2.31 5.68 -21.88
C ALA A 53 -1.91 7.16 -21.81
N THR A 54 -2.81 7.99 -21.30
CA THR A 54 -2.47 9.39 -21.04
C THR A 54 -1.34 9.46 -20.00
N ARG A 55 -0.39 10.37 -20.20
CA ARG A 55 0.72 10.58 -19.25
C ARG A 55 0.23 10.83 -17.83
N GLY A 56 -0.87 11.58 -17.69
CA GLY A 56 -1.50 11.86 -16.40
C GLY A 56 -2.08 10.61 -15.73
N GLY A 57 -2.75 9.76 -16.49
CA GLY A 57 -3.32 8.52 -15.98
C GLY A 57 -2.25 7.50 -15.54
N TYR A 58 -1.16 7.38 -16.30
CA TYR A 58 0.01 6.60 -15.89
C TYR A 58 0.59 7.08 -14.56
N ILE A 59 0.84 8.39 -14.43
CA ILE A 59 1.36 8.99 -13.19
C ILE A 59 0.39 8.75 -12.02
N ALA A 60 -0.91 8.98 -12.23
CA ALA A 60 -1.93 8.82 -11.19
C ALA A 60 -2.03 7.37 -10.69
N PHE A 61 -1.98 6.40 -11.59
CA PHE A 61 -1.96 4.97 -11.26
C PHE A 61 -0.79 4.63 -10.31
N TRP A 62 0.42 5.06 -10.67
CA TRP A 62 1.61 4.74 -9.87
C TRP A 62 1.65 5.49 -8.54
N TRP A 63 1.09 6.69 -8.44
CA TRP A 63 0.90 7.36 -7.15
C TRP A 63 -0.10 6.63 -6.26
N LEU A 64 -1.21 6.12 -6.80
CA LEU A 64 -2.15 5.30 -6.03
C LEU A 64 -1.48 4.04 -5.49
N ALA A 65 -0.71 3.34 -6.33
CA ALA A 65 0.06 2.17 -5.91
C ALA A 65 1.09 2.53 -4.83
N THR A 66 1.82 3.65 -5.00
CA THR A 66 2.79 4.15 -4.03
C THR A 66 2.13 4.44 -2.68
N LEU A 67 1.00 5.14 -2.67
CA LEU A 67 0.27 5.49 -1.45
C LEU A 67 -0.23 4.24 -0.70
N LEU A 68 -0.79 3.27 -1.43
CA LEU A 68 -1.20 1.99 -0.85
C LEU A 68 0.02 1.30 -0.20
N LEU A 69 1.12 1.16 -0.95
CA LEU A 69 2.33 0.50 -0.45
C LEU A 69 2.89 1.21 0.78
N VAL A 70 3.02 2.54 0.77
CA VAL A 70 3.46 3.32 1.94
C VAL A 70 2.55 3.11 3.15
N ALA A 71 1.24 2.97 2.94
CA ALA A 71 0.28 2.77 4.02
C ALA A 71 0.33 1.35 4.63
N LEU A 72 0.67 0.32 3.86
CA LEU A 72 0.61 -1.09 4.28
C LEU A 72 1.35 -1.41 5.60
N PRO A 73 2.61 -0.96 5.83
CA PRO A 73 3.31 -1.20 7.09
C PRO A 73 2.52 -0.73 8.32
N PHE A 74 1.89 0.43 8.21
CA PHE A 74 1.12 1.03 9.29
C PHE A 74 -0.23 0.35 9.48
N LEU A 75 -0.92 0.04 8.38
CA LEU A 75 -2.21 -0.64 8.41
C LEU A 75 -2.10 -2.05 9.01
N VAL A 76 -1.06 -2.81 8.61
CA VAL A 76 -0.79 -4.13 9.17
C VAL A 76 -0.35 -4.02 10.62
N GLY A 77 0.61 -3.14 10.94
CA GLY A 77 1.08 -2.96 12.30
C GLY A 77 -0.03 -2.55 13.27
N PHE A 78 -0.91 -1.63 12.85
CA PHE A 78 -2.09 -1.23 13.62
C PHE A 78 -3.11 -2.37 13.79
N SER A 79 -3.32 -3.17 12.74
CA SER A 79 -4.21 -4.34 12.80
C SER A 79 -3.73 -5.37 13.82
N VAL A 80 -2.43 -5.65 13.82
CA VAL A 80 -1.78 -6.59 14.76
C VAL A 80 -1.73 -6.03 16.18
N ALA A 81 -1.54 -4.72 16.36
CA ALA A 81 -1.52 -4.12 17.69
C ALA A 81 -2.89 -4.13 18.38
N LYS A 82 -3.99 -4.03 17.60
CA LYS A 82 -5.35 -3.90 18.14
C LYS A 82 -6.19 -5.16 18.10
N LEU A 83 -5.97 -6.06 17.13
CA LEU A 83 -6.68 -7.34 16.95
C LEU A 83 -8.19 -7.27 17.23
N SER A 84 -8.87 -6.25 16.70
CA SER A 84 -10.31 -6.05 16.90
C SER A 84 -11.07 -6.12 15.58
N GLY A 85 -12.30 -6.63 15.61
CA GLY A 85 -13.17 -6.69 14.41
C GLY A 85 -13.41 -5.31 13.79
N ARG A 86 -13.54 -4.26 14.62
CA ARG A 86 -13.66 -2.87 14.14
C ARG A 86 -12.41 -2.41 13.40
N THR A 87 -11.22 -2.69 13.95
CA THR A 87 -9.95 -2.36 13.29
C THR A 87 -9.82 -3.08 11.95
N LEU A 88 -10.11 -4.39 11.93
CA LEU A 88 -10.05 -5.19 10.70
C LEU A 88 -11.02 -4.67 9.64
N ALA A 89 -12.24 -4.28 10.02
CA ALA A 89 -13.21 -3.70 9.09
C ALA A 89 -12.73 -2.37 8.49
N ILE A 90 -12.15 -1.48 9.30
CA ILE A 90 -11.61 -0.19 8.83
C ILE A 90 -10.44 -0.42 7.87
N VAL A 91 -9.47 -1.25 8.28
CA VAL A 91 -8.27 -1.52 7.48
C VAL A 91 -8.65 -2.24 6.19
N GLY A 92 -9.53 -3.24 6.25
CA GLY A 92 -10.07 -3.91 5.08
C GLY A 92 -10.81 -2.97 4.14
N GLY A 93 -11.57 -2.01 4.67
CA GLY A 93 -12.23 -0.96 3.89
C GLY A 93 -11.23 -0.05 3.17
N ILE A 94 -10.18 0.40 3.86
CA ILE A 94 -9.11 1.23 3.26
C ILE A 94 -8.44 0.46 2.12
N ILE A 95 -8.02 -0.78 2.37
CA ILE A 95 -7.38 -1.63 1.35
C ILE A 95 -8.33 -1.86 0.17
N GLY A 96 -9.60 -2.17 0.45
CA GLY A 96 -10.62 -2.39 -0.58
C GLY A 96 -10.81 -1.16 -1.49
N VAL A 97 -10.89 0.04 -0.90
CA VAL A 97 -11.01 1.29 -1.67
C VAL A 97 -9.78 1.50 -2.56
N PHE A 98 -8.57 1.31 -2.03
CA PHE A 98 -7.35 1.44 -2.83
C PHE A 98 -7.29 0.43 -3.97
N VAL A 99 -7.62 -0.84 -3.70
CA VAL A 99 -7.65 -1.89 -4.75
C VAL A 99 -8.64 -1.52 -5.84
N VAL A 100 -9.86 -1.11 -5.50
CA VAL A 100 -10.87 -0.68 -6.47
C VAL A 100 -10.37 0.54 -7.26
N ALA A 101 -9.79 1.55 -6.61
CA ALA A 101 -9.26 2.72 -7.28
C ALA A 101 -8.12 2.36 -8.26
N ILE A 102 -7.19 1.51 -7.85
CA ILE A 102 -6.09 1.01 -8.69
C ILE A 102 -6.62 0.23 -9.88
N LEU A 103 -7.64 -0.62 -9.68
CA LEU A 103 -8.29 -1.36 -10.76
C LEU A 103 -8.95 -0.41 -11.75
N ILE A 104 -9.76 0.54 -11.29
CA ILE A 104 -10.46 1.50 -12.15
C ILE A 104 -9.46 2.35 -12.94
N VAL A 105 -8.50 2.97 -12.26
CA VAL A 105 -7.50 3.82 -12.92
C VAL A 105 -6.62 3.01 -13.86
N GLY A 106 -6.22 1.80 -13.44
CA GLY A 106 -5.46 0.88 -14.27
C GLY A 106 -6.20 0.52 -15.56
N GLN A 107 -7.45 0.07 -15.46
CA GLN A 107 -8.26 -0.33 -16.63
C GLN A 107 -8.71 0.85 -17.50
N THR A 108 -8.75 2.07 -16.97
CA THR A 108 -9.22 3.24 -17.74
C THR A 108 -8.07 3.94 -18.45
N PHE A 109 -6.88 3.90 -17.87
CA PHE A 109 -5.77 4.75 -18.32
C PHE A 109 -4.46 4.02 -18.58
N VAL A 110 -4.34 2.73 -18.26
CA VAL A 110 -3.07 1.98 -18.32
C VAL A 110 -3.21 0.65 -19.08
N PHE A 111 -4.33 -0.04 -18.98
CA PHE A 111 -4.59 -1.32 -19.67
C PHE A 111 -5.78 -1.20 -20.60
#